data_AF-A0A4W4FRC9-F1
#
_entry.id   AF-A0A4W4FRC9-F1
#
_cell.length_a   1.000
_cell.length_b   1.000
_cell.length_c   1.000
_cell.angle_alpha   90.00
_cell.angle_beta   90.00
_cell.angle_gamma   90.00
#
_symmetry.space_group_name_H-M   'P 1'
#
loop_
_entity.id
_entity.type
_entity.pdbx_description
1 polymer ?
#
loop_
_entity_poly.entity_id
_entity_poly.type
_entity_poly.pdbx_seq_one_letter_code
_entity_poly.pdbx_strand_id
1 'polypeptide(L)'
;MIQENHISRRHWIPFVMGFLHFIIVCYILSSYFPLDANNPYYKKCSVHTPTETLTFIREGKYFIVSAYRDHREGRFIRVISIINRDHLTTPLFCTFCCAQETVQATEAQVMFHSLYFGFTYAAAYVICPDQPSCNATHVKVIPYLQGGNPDLPYLPVQNKNIRDQSFPFDITVCFSNVLGSVNNNVLQLIQSIELYKLLGVQKMFIYNNSCSPEVEKVLQYYQKEHTLDIISWPIDQYIQSGTDWSFKGEVHNSGQLAVMNDCIYRNMDQARYVLLADLQQIIVPYKHSTLPLLLSELQKQHSDVTEFLFETHVLPTSVSYDEGRFDLPEWRSVPGVNILKHVYKIPVGPEDFLSTKMIVNPRAIKQTAVFYVIRKSGETLHVPNDMATVLQFSDVEIRGLGKENFTLDYRIWDFGNQLIPKINEVLQNVSEKVRRCCVM
;
A
#
# COMPACT_ATOMS: atom_id res chain seq x y z
N MET A 1 -39.77 24.90 -73.29
CA MET A 1 -38.74 24.80 -74.35
C MET A 1 -37.41 25.06 -73.66
N ILE A 2 -36.62 24.00 -73.46
CA ILE A 2 -35.37 24.03 -72.67
C ILE A 2 -34.32 24.79 -73.49
N GLN A 3 -33.69 25.80 -72.90
CA GLN A 3 -32.64 26.60 -73.53
C GLN A 3 -31.29 26.09 -73.01
N GLU A 4 -30.53 25.41 -73.86
CA GLU A 4 -29.17 24.95 -73.58
C GLU A 4 -28.20 26.13 -73.56
N ASN A 5 -27.48 26.31 -72.45
CA ASN A 5 -26.39 27.28 -72.33
C ASN A 5 -25.08 26.67 -72.84
N HIS A 6 -24.65 27.12 -74.02
CA HIS A 6 -23.30 26.87 -74.53
C HIS A 6 -22.27 27.72 -73.76
N ILE A 7 -21.59 27.12 -72.79
CA ILE A 7 -20.41 27.73 -72.15
C ILE A 7 -19.19 27.56 -73.06
N SER A 8 -18.66 28.70 -73.51
CA SER A 8 -17.50 28.83 -74.39
C SER A 8 -16.23 28.19 -73.82
N ARG A 9 -15.59 27.32 -74.62
CA ARG A 9 -14.30 26.61 -74.37
C ARG A 9 -13.10 27.53 -74.03
N ARG A 10 -13.24 28.85 -74.07
CA ARG A 10 -12.12 29.80 -73.93
C ARG A 10 -11.77 30.17 -72.47
N HIS A 11 -12.61 29.82 -71.51
CA HIS A 11 -12.39 30.14 -70.08
C HIS A 11 -11.80 28.99 -69.25
N TRP A 12 -11.64 27.79 -69.82
CA TRP A 12 -11.11 26.63 -69.09
C TRP A 12 -9.58 26.59 -69.03
N ILE A 13 -8.89 27.20 -69.99
CA ILE A 13 -7.43 27.16 -70.09
C ILE A 13 -6.74 27.80 -68.86
N PRO A 14 -7.08 29.02 -68.40
CA PRO A 14 -6.46 29.58 -67.20
C PRO A 14 -6.83 28.80 -65.92
N PHE A 15 -8.02 28.20 -65.86
CA PHE A 15 -8.44 27.38 -64.72
C PHE A 15 -7.66 26.06 -64.63
N VAL A 16 -7.44 25.39 -65.77
CA VAL A 16 -6.65 24.15 -65.86
C VAL A 16 -5.17 24.43 -65.58
N MET A 17 -4.63 25.55 -66.06
CA MET A 17 -3.24 25.96 -65.79
C MET A 17 -3.03 26.32 -64.30
N GLY A 18 -3.98 27.00 -63.68
CA GLY A 18 -3.95 27.30 -62.23
C GLY A 18 -4.03 26.03 -61.38
N PHE A 19 -4.86 25.07 -61.77
CA PHE A 19 -4.99 23.78 -61.08
C PHE A 19 -3.71 22.93 -61.20
N LEU A 20 -3.07 22.93 -62.38
CA LEU A 20 -1.78 22.26 -62.59
C LEU A 20 -0.66 22.89 -61.75
N HIS A 21 -0.63 24.22 -61.63
CA HIS A 21 0.34 24.90 -60.77
C HIS A 21 0.11 24.57 -59.29
N PHE A 22 -1.14 24.50 -58.84
CA PHE A 22 -1.48 24.09 -57.48
C PHE A 22 -1.03 22.64 -57.19
N ILE A 23 -1.25 21.71 -58.12
CA ILE A 23 -0.78 20.32 -57.98
C ILE A 23 0.75 20.25 -57.91
N ILE A 24 1.46 21.01 -58.76
CA ILE A 24 2.93 21.03 -58.75
C ILE A 24 3.46 21.61 -57.45
N VAL A 25 2.87 22.70 -56.94
CA VAL A 25 3.24 23.29 -55.64
C VAL A 25 2.95 22.34 -54.49
N CYS A 26 1.81 21.63 -54.49
CA CYS A 26 1.51 20.59 -53.51
C CYS A 26 2.49 19.41 -53.59
N TYR A 27 2.90 19.00 -54.80
CA TYR A 27 3.86 17.92 -55.00
C TYR A 27 5.27 18.33 -54.53
N ILE A 28 5.68 19.58 -54.84
CA ILE A 28 6.95 20.14 -54.37
C ILE A 28 6.93 20.29 -52.85
N LEU A 29 5.87 20.84 -52.25
CA LEU A 29 5.71 20.92 -50.79
C LEU A 29 5.70 19.53 -50.12
N SER A 30 5.06 18.53 -50.74
CA SER A 30 5.11 17.13 -50.29
C SER A 30 6.50 16.50 -50.43
N SER A 31 7.33 16.98 -51.36
CA SER A 31 8.70 16.48 -51.55
C SER A 31 9.72 17.18 -50.64
N TYR A 32 9.46 18.42 -50.23
CA TYR A 32 10.30 19.20 -49.29
C TYR A 32 9.91 18.97 -47.82
N PHE A 33 8.64 18.71 -47.55
CA PHE A 33 8.14 18.19 -46.28
C PHE A 33 7.67 16.74 -46.51
N PRO A 34 8.58 15.75 -46.49
CA PRO A 34 8.12 14.41 -46.20
C PRO A 34 7.37 14.52 -44.86
N LEU A 35 6.05 14.31 -44.89
CA LEU A 35 5.34 13.83 -43.72
C LEU A 35 6.09 12.57 -43.34
N ASP A 36 6.94 12.70 -42.34
CA ASP A 36 7.77 11.63 -41.81
C ASP A 36 6.84 10.67 -41.05
N ALA A 37 6.01 9.96 -41.82
CA ALA A 37 5.15 8.88 -41.39
C ALA A 37 5.95 7.58 -41.18
N ASN A 38 7.28 7.65 -41.35
CA ASN A 38 8.21 6.56 -41.15
C ASN A 38 9.34 7.00 -40.21
N ASN A 39 8.98 7.29 -38.96
CA ASN A 39 9.94 7.08 -37.89
C ASN A 39 9.63 5.75 -37.19
N PRO A 40 10.16 4.61 -37.67
CA PRO A 40 10.02 3.32 -37.01
C PRO A 40 10.99 3.25 -35.84
N TYR A 41 10.86 4.18 -34.88
CA TYR A 41 11.26 3.88 -33.51
C TYR A 41 10.20 2.95 -32.93
N TYR A 42 10.22 1.69 -33.37
CA TYR A 42 9.87 0.57 -32.51
C TYR A 42 10.88 0.60 -31.36
N LYS A 43 10.64 1.51 -30.39
CA LYS A 43 11.45 1.65 -29.19
C LYS A 43 11.20 0.39 -28.37
N LYS A 44 12.11 -0.56 -28.55
CA LYS A 44 12.35 -1.64 -27.62
C LYS A 44 12.36 -1.04 -26.22
N CYS A 45 11.50 -1.52 -25.32
CA CYS A 45 11.42 -0.94 -23.99
C CYS A 45 12.77 -1.14 -23.28
N SER A 46 13.54 -0.08 -23.05
CA SER A 46 14.63 -0.13 -22.07
C SER A 46 13.99 -0.15 -20.68
N VAL A 47 13.59 -1.35 -20.24
CA VAL A 47 12.97 -1.56 -18.93
C VAL A 47 14.05 -1.36 -17.86
N HIS A 48 14.21 -0.12 -17.42
CA HIS A 48 14.87 0.18 -16.17
C HIS A 48 13.80 0.13 -15.07
N THR A 49 13.80 -0.98 -14.34
CA THR A 49 12.94 -1.16 -13.17
C THR A 49 13.54 -0.36 -12.01
N PRO A 50 12.74 0.41 -11.25
CA PRO A 50 13.27 1.13 -10.11
C PRO A 50 13.82 0.15 -9.08
N THR A 51 14.95 0.49 -8.48
CA THR A 51 15.53 -0.25 -7.35
C THR A 51 14.81 0.05 -6.03
N GLU A 52 14.08 1.16 -5.98
CA GLU A 52 13.35 1.66 -4.81
C GLU A 52 11.83 1.55 -5.00
N THR A 53 11.09 1.37 -3.91
CA THR A 53 9.62 1.29 -3.95
C THR A 53 8.97 2.63 -4.29
N LEU A 54 9.62 3.76 -3.95
CA LEU A 54 9.08 5.10 -4.17
C LEU A 54 9.85 5.78 -5.29
N THR A 55 9.20 6.02 -6.42
CA THR A 55 9.77 6.86 -7.49
C THR A 55 9.18 8.26 -7.40
N PHE A 56 9.97 9.24 -6.95
CA PHE A 56 9.54 10.65 -6.89
C PHE A 56 9.75 11.38 -8.23
N ILE A 57 8.66 11.89 -8.79
CA ILE A 57 8.64 12.69 -10.01
C ILE A 57 8.58 14.17 -9.63
N ARG A 58 9.73 14.85 -9.72
CA ARG A 58 9.90 16.22 -9.21
C ARG A 58 9.04 17.24 -9.95
N GLU A 59 8.94 17.12 -11.26
CA GLU A 59 8.22 18.06 -12.13
C GLU A 59 6.72 18.09 -11.81
N GLY A 60 6.14 16.93 -11.54
CA GLY A 60 4.72 16.79 -11.20
C GLY A 60 4.44 16.71 -9.69
N LYS A 61 5.46 16.70 -8.83
CA LYS A 61 5.35 16.51 -7.37
C LYS A 61 4.46 15.33 -7.00
N TYR A 62 4.79 14.15 -7.53
CA TYR A 62 4.10 12.92 -7.17
C TYR A 62 5.05 11.74 -7.04
N PHE A 63 4.64 10.78 -6.22
CA PHE A 63 5.28 9.49 -6.05
C PHE A 63 4.51 8.44 -6.82
N ILE A 64 5.25 7.62 -7.55
CA ILE A 64 4.77 6.39 -8.16
C ILE A 64 5.29 5.23 -7.31
N VAL A 65 4.38 4.39 -6.81
CA VAL A 65 4.69 3.33 -5.84
C VAL A 65 4.76 1.97 -6.52
N SER A 66 3.66 1.53 -7.13
CA SER A 66 3.50 0.17 -7.62
C SER A 66 2.36 0.09 -8.63
N ALA A 67 2.36 -0.93 -9.49
CA ALA A 67 1.37 -1.12 -10.54
C ALA A 67 0.76 -2.52 -10.46
N TYR A 68 -0.57 -2.58 -10.47
CA TYR A 68 -1.34 -3.82 -10.39
C TYR A 68 -2.37 -3.88 -11.50
N ARG A 69 -2.46 -5.03 -12.16
CA ARG A 69 -3.61 -5.34 -13.00
C ARG A 69 -4.82 -5.63 -12.10
N ASP A 70 -5.89 -4.87 -12.27
CA ASP A 70 -7.09 -4.97 -11.44
C ASP A 70 -8.21 -5.62 -12.26
N HIS A 71 -8.44 -6.92 -12.05
CA HIS A 71 -9.38 -7.72 -12.85
C HIS A 71 -10.85 -7.54 -12.46
N ARG A 72 -11.15 -6.71 -11.45
CA ARG A 72 -12.49 -6.61 -10.86
C ARG A 72 -13.41 -5.69 -11.64
N GLU A 73 -12.86 -4.69 -12.30
CA GLU A 73 -13.61 -3.70 -13.06
C GLU A 73 -12.89 -3.44 -14.39
N GLY A 74 -13.39 -4.02 -15.49
CA GLY A 74 -12.78 -3.80 -16.80
C GLY A 74 -11.32 -4.27 -16.89
N ARG A 75 -10.61 -3.80 -17.93
CA ARG A 75 -9.18 -4.05 -18.11
C ARG A 75 -8.44 -2.74 -17.90
N PHE A 76 -7.86 -2.55 -16.72
CA PHE A 76 -6.96 -1.44 -16.45
C PHE A 76 -5.81 -1.85 -15.52
N ILE A 77 -4.75 -1.05 -15.54
CA ILE A 77 -3.65 -1.13 -14.59
C ILE A 77 -3.84 0.02 -13.59
N ARG A 78 -3.95 -0.34 -12.32
CA ARG A 78 -4.01 0.60 -11.21
C ARG A 78 -2.59 0.85 -10.70
N VAL A 79 -2.15 2.10 -10.79
CA VAL A 79 -0.89 2.53 -10.18
C VAL A 79 -1.19 3.19 -8.85
N ILE A 80 -0.59 2.69 -7.78
CA ILE A 80 -0.66 3.30 -6.45
C ILE A 80 0.30 4.50 -6.44
N SER A 81 -0.19 5.65 -5.96
CA SER A 81 0.55 6.92 -6.00
C SER A 81 0.30 7.76 -4.76
N ILE A 82 1.21 8.71 -4.51
CA ILE A 82 1.01 9.81 -3.57
C ILE A 82 1.22 11.09 -4.35
N ILE A 83 0.22 11.96 -4.43
CA ILE A 83 0.22 13.10 -5.35
C ILE A 83 -0.02 14.38 -4.57
N ASN A 84 0.79 15.41 -4.84
CA ASN A 84 0.51 16.77 -4.39
C ASN A 84 -0.74 17.30 -5.10
N ARG A 85 -1.81 17.50 -4.35
CA ARG A 85 -3.12 17.88 -4.88
C ARG A 85 -3.15 19.28 -5.48
N ASP A 86 -2.35 20.19 -4.95
CA ASP A 86 -2.33 21.60 -5.35
C ASP A 86 -1.46 21.85 -6.58
N HIS A 87 -0.56 20.92 -6.92
CA HIS A 87 0.40 21.05 -8.00
C HIS A 87 0.01 20.28 -9.28
N LEU A 88 -0.91 19.32 -9.19
CA LEU A 88 -1.35 18.54 -10.35
C LEU A 88 -2.26 19.38 -11.26
N THR A 89 -1.64 20.11 -12.19
CA THR A 89 -2.32 21.03 -13.12
C THR A 89 -2.51 20.45 -14.52
N THR A 90 -1.79 19.39 -14.87
CA THR A 90 -1.86 18.73 -16.18
C THR A 90 -2.27 17.25 -16.04
N PRO A 91 -2.95 16.67 -17.05
CA PRO A 91 -3.22 15.24 -17.07
C PRO A 91 -1.93 14.42 -17.01
N LEU A 92 -2.04 13.22 -16.41
CA LEU A 92 -0.99 12.21 -16.48
C LEU A 92 -1.29 11.25 -17.63
N PHE A 93 -0.24 10.65 -18.19
CA PHE A 93 -0.36 9.67 -19.26
C PHE A 93 0.35 8.36 -18.89
N CYS A 94 -0.17 7.24 -19.36
CA CYS A 94 0.40 5.93 -19.17
C CYS A 94 0.97 5.39 -20.49
N THR A 95 2.24 5.01 -20.45
CA THR A 95 2.93 4.32 -21.54
C THR A 95 3.14 2.87 -21.14
N PHE A 96 2.76 1.93 -22.02
CA PHE A 96 2.81 0.50 -21.74
C PHE A 96 3.95 -0.18 -22.49
N CYS A 97 4.61 -1.12 -21.82
CA CYS A 97 5.54 -2.04 -22.46
C CYS A 97 4.89 -3.40 -22.72
N CYS A 98 4.61 -3.69 -23.99
CA CYS A 98 3.86 -4.86 -24.47
C CYS A 98 4.82 -5.76 -25.27
N ALA A 99 5.15 -6.96 -24.79
CA ALA A 99 6.02 -7.91 -25.53
C ALA A 99 7.30 -7.28 -26.16
N GLN A 100 7.93 -6.34 -25.45
CA GLN A 100 9.10 -5.52 -25.85
C GLN A 100 8.82 -4.33 -26.79
N GLU A 101 7.59 -4.11 -27.22
CA GLU A 101 7.17 -2.93 -27.97
C GLU A 101 6.47 -1.92 -27.04
N THR A 102 6.74 -0.64 -27.26
CA THR A 102 6.08 0.44 -26.52
C THR A 102 4.79 0.82 -27.25
N VAL A 103 3.65 0.81 -26.57
CA VAL A 103 2.39 1.32 -27.13
C VAL A 103 2.25 2.81 -26.87
N GLN A 104 1.53 3.51 -27.75
CA GLN A 104 1.21 4.92 -27.64
C GLN A 104 0.64 5.25 -26.26
N ALA A 105 1.08 6.38 -25.71
CA ALA A 105 0.65 6.84 -24.40
C ALA A 105 -0.87 7.11 -24.37
N THR A 106 -1.49 6.73 -23.27
CA THR A 106 -2.93 6.89 -23.03
C THR A 106 -3.14 7.86 -21.88
N GLU A 107 -4.18 8.67 -21.92
CA GLU A 107 -4.51 9.55 -20.79
C GLU A 107 -4.94 8.71 -19.58
N ALA A 108 -4.40 9.04 -18.42
CA ALA A 108 -4.66 8.36 -17.17
C ALA A 108 -5.75 9.08 -16.37
N GLN A 109 -6.61 8.32 -15.70
CA GLN A 109 -7.56 8.89 -14.75
C GLN A 109 -6.96 8.89 -13.35
N VAL A 110 -6.84 10.07 -12.73
CA VAL A 110 -6.35 10.20 -11.36
C VAL A 110 -7.53 10.18 -10.37
N MET A 111 -7.49 9.26 -9.42
CA MET A 111 -8.49 9.11 -8.37
C MET A 111 -7.85 9.32 -7.00
N PHE A 112 -8.11 10.48 -6.40
CA PHE A 112 -7.64 10.77 -5.05
C PHE A 112 -8.39 9.98 -3.99
N HIS A 113 -7.68 9.64 -2.92
CA HIS A 113 -8.29 9.17 -1.69
C HIS A 113 -9.06 10.32 -1.03
N SER A 114 -10.30 10.07 -0.58
CA SER A 114 -11.15 11.12 0.00
C SER A 114 -10.66 11.57 1.38
N LEU A 115 -10.04 10.66 2.14
CA LEU A 115 -9.47 10.97 3.45
C LEU A 115 -8.00 11.36 3.27
N TYR A 116 -7.72 12.65 3.16
CA TYR A 116 -6.36 13.21 3.12
C TYR A 116 -6.09 14.15 4.30
N PHE A 117 -7.04 14.30 5.21
CA PHE A 117 -6.91 15.01 6.49
C PHE A 117 -6.32 16.44 6.39
N GLY A 118 -6.57 17.14 5.29
CA GLY A 118 -6.07 18.51 5.07
C GLY A 118 -4.62 18.59 4.59
N PHE A 119 -3.92 17.48 4.42
CA PHE A 119 -2.55 17.45 3.90
C PHE A 119 -2.49 17.69 2.38
N THR A 120 -1.38 18.25 1.91
CA THR A 120 -1.16 18.62 0.51
C THR A 120 -0.92 17.40 -0.37
N TYR A 121 -0.15 16.43 0.13
CA TYR A 121 0.05 15.14 -0.53
C TYR A 121 -0.99 14.13 -0.05
N ALA A 122 -1.70 13.52 -1.01
CA ALA A 122 -2.71 12.51 -0.73
C ALA A 122 -2.41 11.21 -1.47
N ALA A 123 -2.79 10.09 -0.86
CA ALA A 123 -2.85 8.82 -1.57
C ALA A 123 -3.81 8.92 -2.76
N ALA A 124 -3.43 8.33 -3.88
CA ALA A 124 -4.20 8.36 -5.11
C ALA A 124 -3.97 7.08 -5.92
N TYR A 125 -4.89 6.81 -6.83
CA TYR A 125 -4.70 5.84 -7.90
C TYR A 125 -4.58 6.55 -9.23
N VAL A 126 -3.56 6.22 -10.00
CA VAL A 126 -3.48 6.56 -11.41
C VAL A 126 -3.99 5.34 -12.19
N ILE A 127 -5.18 5.46 -12.76
CA ILE A 127 -5.84 4.40 -13.53
C ILE A 127 -5.37 4.53 -14.98
N CYS A 128 -4.63 3.53 -15.43
CA CYS A 128 -4.13 3.39 -16.79
C CYS A 128 -5.06 2.43 -17.55
N PRO A 129 -5.91 2.90 -18.47
CA PRO A 129 -6.80 2.02 -19.25
C PRO A 129 -5.98 1.03 -20.08
N ASP A 130 -6.20 -0.27 -19.88
CA ASP A 130 -5.44 -1.30 -20.57
C ASP A 130 -5.81 -1.31 -22.06
N GLN A 131 -4.83 -1.55 -22.91
CA GLN A 131 -5.04 -1.63 -24.35
C GLN A 131 -5.36 -3.09 -24.72
N PRO A 132 -6.49 -3.42 -25.37
CA PRO A 132 -6.89 -4.81 -25.64
C PRO A 132 -5.85 -5.64 -26.40
N SER A 133 -5.02 -5.00 -27.23
CA SER A 133 -3.94 -5.61 -28.00
C SER A 133 -2.62 -5.75 -27.23
N CYS A 134 -2.54 -5.23 -25.99
CA CYS A 134 -1.33 -5.19 -25.19
C CYS A 134 -1.48 -6.00 -23.90
N ASN A 135 -0.70 -7.08 -23.76
CA ASN A 135 -0.47 -7.69 -22.45
C ASN A 135 0.70 -6.98 -21.75
N ALA A 136 0.42 -5.80 -21.19
CA ALA A 136 1.45 -4.95 -20.61
C ALA A 136 2.21 -5.67 -19.49
N THR A 137 3.53 -5.76 -19.64
CA THR A 137 4.44 -6.30 -18.62
C THR A 137 4.88 -5.23 -17.63
N HIS A 138 4.99 -3.99 -18.11
CA HIS A 138 5.38 -2.82 -17.35
C HIS A 138 4.56 -1.60 -17.80
N VAL A 139 4.43 -0.62 -16.90
CA VAL A 139 3.77 0.66 -17.17
C VAL A 139 4.64 1.80 -16.67
N LYS A 140 4.61 2.93 -17.38
CA LYS A 140 5.30 4.15 -17.04
C LYS A 140 4.29 5.30 -17.01
N VAL A 141 4.30 6.10 -15.94
CA VAL A 141 3.41 7.26 -15.78
C VAL A 141 4.19 8.54 -16.04
N ILE A 142 3.78 9.31 -17.04
CA ILE A 142 4.47 10.52 -17.50
C ILE A 142 3.56 11.75 -17.43
N PRO A 143 4.09 12.95 -17.14
CA PRO A 143 3.29 14.17 -17.09
C PRO A 143 3.20 14.92 -18.43
N TYR A 144 3.85 14.44 -19.49
CA TYR A 144 3.87 15.03 -20.84
C TYR A 144 4.02 13.95 -21.91
N LEU A 145 3.53 14.22 -23.12
CA LEU A 145 3.65 13.30 -24.27
C LEU A 145 4.94 13.51 -25.08
N GLN A 146 5.53 14.71 -25.04
CA GLN A 146 6.72 15.08 -25.80
C GLN A 146 7.66 15.96 -24.97
N GLY A 147 8.96 15.87 -25.24
CA GLY A 147 9.93 16.86 -24.78
C GLY A 147 10.38 16.79 -23.32
N GLY A 148 10.13 15.70 -22.60
CA GLY A 148 10.66 15.58 -21.24
C GLY A 148 11.48 14.31 -20.96
N ASN A 149 11.86 14.17 -19.69
CA ASN A 149 12.85 13.24 -19.18
C ASN A 149 12.62 11.77 -19.64
N PRO A 150 13.49 11.25 -20.52
CA PRO A 150 13.41 9.87 -20.99
C PRO A 150 13.64 8.82 -19.89
N ASP A 151 14.25 9.20 -18.76
CA ASP A 151 14.78 8.26 -17.75
C ASP A 151 13.79 7.83 -16.68
N LEU A 152 12.53 8.26 -16.75
CA LEU A 152 11.50 7.80 -15.81
C LEU A 152 11.33 6.27 -15.89
N PRO A 153 11.39 5.53 -14.77
CA PRO A 153 11.46 4.08 -14.78
C PRO A 153 10.11 3.43 -15.12
N TYR A 154 10.18 2.20 -15.62
CA TYR A 154 9.02 1.35 -15.88
C TYR A 154 8.68 0.53 -14.63
N LEU A 155 7.44 0.64 -14.14
CA LEU A 155 6.96 -0.20 -13.06
C LEU A 155 6.54 -1.59 -13.57
N PRO A 156 6.93 -2.68 -12.92
CA PRO A 156 6.44 -4.01 -13.25
C PRO A 156 4.96 -4.12 -12.87
N VAL A 157 4.15 -4.60 -13.81
CA VAL A 157 2.72 -4.84 -13.58
C VAL A 157 2.57 -6.16 -12.83
N GLN A 158 2.05 -6.09 -11.61
CA GLN A 158 1.74 -7.24 -10.76
C GLN A 158 0.31 -7.75 -10.99
N ASN A 159 -0.05 -8.88 -10.36
CA ASN A 159 -1.35 -9.55 -10.46
C ASN A 159 -1.77 -9.87 -11.91
N LYS A 160 -0.82 -10.35 -12.73
CA LYS A 160 -1.03 -10.52 -14.19
C LYS A 160 -2.13 -11.52 -14.53
N ASN A 161 -2.30 -12.56 -13.73
CA ASN A 161 -3.26 -13.64 -13.96
C ASN A 161 -4.24 -13.73 -12.79
N ILE A 162 -5.51 -14.02 -13.09
CA ILE A 162 -6.49 -14.35 -12.06
C ILE A 162 -6.12 -15.73 -11.51
N ARG A 163 -5.60 -15.80 -10.28
CA ARG A 163 -5.39 -17.09 -9.59
C ARG A 163 -6.73 -17.66 -9.13
N ASP A 164 -6.82 -18.98 -9.10
CA ASP A 164 -7.94 -19.71 -8.49
C ASP A 164 -7.99 -19.46 -6.96
N GLN A 165 -8.81 -20.23 -6.25
CA GLN A 165 -8.92 -20.10 -4.79
C GLN A 165 -7.74 -20.71 -4.02
N SER A 166 -6.68 -21.16 -4.70
CA SER A 166 -5.45 -21.63 -4.06
C SER A 166 -4.56 -20.43 -3.69
N PHE A 167 -4.56 -20.09 -2.41
CA PHE A 167 -3.70 -19.04 -1.86
C PHE A 167 -2.48 -19.66 -1.19
N PRO A 168 -1.28 -19.11 -1.41
CA PRO A 168 -0.09 -19.47 -0.63
C PRO A 168 -0.27 -19.29 0.88
N PHE A 169 -1.07 -18.30 1.29
CA PHE A 169 -1.34 -17.96 2.67
C PHE A 169 -2.85 -17.87 2.93
N ASP A 170 -3.31 -18.41 4.07
CA ASP A 170 -4.68 -18.21 4.54
C ASP A 170 -4.84 -16.81 5.13
N ILE A 171 -3.85 -16.34 5.91
CA ILE A 171 -3.85 -14.99 6.47
C ILE A 171 -2.45 -14.37 6.50
N THR A 172 -2.40 -13.10 6.12
CA THR A 172 -1.20 -12.25 6.22
C THR A 172 -1.50 -10.99 7.02
N VAL A 173 -0.45 -10.33 7.53
CA VAL A 173 -0.55 -9.04 8.22
C VAL A 173 0.16 -7.96 7.41
N CYS A 174 -0.54 -6.88 7.13
CA CYS A 174 0.05 -5.64 6.66
C CYS A 174 0.10 -4.66 7.83
N PHE A 175 1.29 -4.42 8.36
CA PHE A 175 1.44 -3.40 9.39
C PHE A 175 1.14 -2.03 8.77
N SER A 176 0.12 -1.40 9.33
CA SER A 176 -0.51 -0.23 8.72
C SER A 176 0.29 1.04 8.95
N ASN A 177 1.03 1.14 10.05
CA ASN A 177 1.94 2.25 10.31
C ASN A 177 3.31 2.04 9.66
N VAL A 178 3.89 3.13 9.15
CA VAL A 178 5.25 3.15 8.59
C VAL A 178 6.27 3.22 9.73
N LEU A 179 7.32 2.40 9.67
CA LEU A 179 8.42 2.49 10.63
C LEU A 179 9.22 3.77 10.41
N GLY A 180 9.41 4.55 11.47
CA GLY A 180 10.26 5.73 11.50
C GLY A 180 11.34 5.63 12.59
N SER A 181 12.39 6.44 12.46
CA SER A 181 13.62 6.41 13.28
C SER A 181 13.41 6.54 14.79
N VAL A 182 12.29 7.14 15.23
CA VAL A 182 11.95 7.29 16.66
C VAL A 182 11.48 5.97 17.28
N ASN A 183 11.09 4.98 16.48
CA ASN A 183 10.60 3.71 16.98
C ASN A 183 11.76 2.78 17.37
N ASN A 184 12.13 2.79 18.66
CA ASN A 184 13.09 1.84 19.24
C ASN A 184 12.39 0.76 20.09
N ASN A 185 11.16 0.37 19.73
CA ASN A 185 10.35 -0.56 20.52
C ASN A 185 10.63 -2.03 20.15
N VAL A 186 11.87 -2.45 20.38
CA VAL A 186 12.44 -3.75 19.96
C VAL A 186 11.68 -4.91 20.58
N LEU A 187 11.44 -4.88 21.90
CA LEU A 187 10.76 -5.98 22.60
C LEU A 187 9.32 -6.17 22.11
N GLN A 188 8.57 -5.07 21.98
CA GLN A 188 7.19 -5.14 21.50
C GLN A 188 7.10 -5.60 20.04
N LEU A 189 8.06 -5.23 19.19
CA LEU A 189 8.12 -5.70 17.81
C LEU A 189 8.24 -7.23 17.76
N ILE A 190 9.20 -7.80 18.51
CA ILE A 190 9.39 -9.26 18.60
C ILE A 190 8.13 -9.92 19.16
N GLN A 191 7.58 -9.38 20.26
CA GLN A 191 6.35 -9.88 20.88
C GLN A 191 5.17 -9.90 19.90
N SER A 192 5.01 -8.85 19.10
CA SER A 192 3.91 -8.73 18.15
C SER A 192 4.05 -9.72 17.00
N ILE A 193 5.26 -9.87 16.43
CA ILE A 193 5.52 -10.83 15.36
C ILE A 193 5.33 -12.27 15.86
N GLU A 194 5.92 -12.64 16.99
CA GLU A 194 5.76 -14.00 17.53
C GLU A 194 4.32 -14.32 17.91
N LEU A 195 3.58 -13.33 18.45
CA LEU A 195 2.17 -13.51 18.77
C LEU A 195 1.31 -13.67 17.52
N TYR A 196 1.54 -12.90 16.46
CA TYR A 196 0.83 -13.10 15.20
C TYR A 196 1.13 -14.48 14.59
N LYS A 197 2.37 -15.00 14.70
CA LYS A 197 2.70 -16.39 14.30
C LYS A 197 1.85 -17.40 15.10
N LEU A 198 1.75 -17.23 16.42
CA LEU A 198 0.88 -18.09 17.27
C LEU A 198 -0.61 -18.00 16.89
N LEU A 199 -1.06 -16.81 16.46
CA LEU A 199 -2.41 -16.57 15.98
C LEU A 199 -2.69 -17.11 14.56
N GLY A 200 -1.72 -17.80 13.95
CA GLY A 200 -1.86 -18.45 12.66
C GLY A 200 -1.49 -17.58 11.45
N VAL A 201 -0.84 -16.43 11.66
CA VAL A 201 -0.35 -15.58 10.57
C VAL A 201 0.91 -16.19 9.95
N GLN A 202 0.89 -16.32 8.62
CA GLN A 202 1.93 -17.01 7.87
C GLN A 202 2.95 -16.05 7.24
N LYS A 203 2.55 -14.81 6.93
CA LYS A 203 3.41 -13.81 6.30
C LYS A 203 3.03 -12.41 6.77
N MET A 204 4.03 -11.55 6.95
CA MET A 204 3.85 -10.18 7.41
C MET A 204 4.59 -9.21 6.49
N PHE A 205 4.12 -7.96 6.43
CA PHE A 205 4.67 -6.90 5.61
C PHE A 205 4.85 -5.63 6.45
N ILE A 206 6.06 -5.06 6.42
CA ILE A 206 6.40 -3.80 7.09
C ILE A 206 6.96 -2.83 6.06
N TYR A 207 6.50 -1.58 6.13
CA TYR A 207 7.03 -0.48 5.34
C TYR A 207 8.01 0.31 6.19
N ASN A 208 9.25 0.40 5.75
CA ASN A 208 10.35 0.97 6.50
C ASN A 208 10.82 2.29 5.87
N ASN A 209 10.50 3.41 6.52
CA ASN A 209 11.08 4.70 6.17
C ASN A 209 12.44 4.88 6.83
N SER A 210 12.53 4.57 8.12
CA SER A 210 13.79 4.47 8.87
C SER A 210 13.57 3.68 10.16
N CYS A 211 14.64 3.08 10.71
CA CYS A 211 14.57 2.36 11.98
C CYS A 211 15.92 2.42 12.72
N SER A 212 15.92 2.11 14.02
CA SER A 212 17.17 1.99 14.79
C SER A 212 17.98 0.74 14.36
N PRO A 213 19.30 0.71 14.62
CA PRO A 213 20.13 -0.46 14.35
C PRO A 213 19.64 -1.74 15.07
N GLU A 214 19.06 -1.60 16.26
CA GLU A 214 18.51 -2.72 17.02
C GLU A 214 17.26 -3.28 16.35
N VAL A 215 16.35 -2.41 15.91
CA VAL A 215 15.15 -2.82 15.15
C VAL A 215 15.57 -3.43 13.82
N GLU A 216 16.55 -2.86 13.12
CA GLU A 216 17.02 -3.39 11.84
C GLU A 216 17.49 -4.86 11.97
N LYS A 217 18.24 -5.21 13.01
CA LYS A 217 18.68 -6.60 13.24
C LYS A 217 17.51 -7.56 13.43
N VAL A 218 16.46 -7.13 14.14
CA VAL A 218 15.24 -7.93 14.32
C VAL A 218 14.51 -8.11 12.99
N LEU A 219 14.33 -7.03 12.22
CA LEU A 219 13.70 -7.11 10.90
C LEU A 219 14.47 -8.06 9.97
N GLN A 220 15.80 -7.97 9.93
CA GLN A 220 16.65 -8.86 9.14
C GLN A 220 16.58 -10.33 9.60
N TYR A 221 16.41 -10.60 10.90
CA TYR A 221 16.17 -11.95 11.41
C TYR A 221 14.89 -12.54 10.81
N TYR A 222 13.78 -11.81 10.90
CA TYR A 222 12.48 -12.27 10.39
C TYR A 222 12.39 -12.31 8.85
N GLN A 223 13.16 -11.46 8.17
CA GLN A 223 13.29 -11.53 6.72
C GLN A 223 14.02 -12.81 6.28
N LYS A 224 15.07 -13.22 7.01
CA LYS A 224 15.79 -14.49 6.76
C LYS A 224 14.95 -15.72 7.10
N GLU A 225 14.07 -15.62 8.10
CA GLU A 225 13.07 -16.65 8.41
C GLU A 225 11.93 -16.72 7.36
N HIS A 226 11.89 -15.80 6.40
CA HIS A 226 10.81 -15.62 5.42
C HIS A 226 9.44 -15.27 6.01
N THR A 227 9.33 -15.02 7.31
CA THR A 227 8.09 -14.58 7.97
C THR A 227 7.73 -13.14 7.64
N LEU A 228 8.73 -12.28 7.36
CA LEU A 228 8.54 -10.84 7.17
C LEU A 228 9.11 -10.37 5.82
N ASP A 229 8.31 -9.59 5.08
CA ASP A 229 8.81 -8.78 3.96
C ASP A 229 8.96 -7.33 4.42
N ILE A 230 10.13 -6.76 4.15
CA ILE A 230 10.45 -5.36 4.44
C ILE A 230 10.39 -4.59 3.12
N ILE A 231 9.50 -3.61 3.05
CA ILE A 231 9.33 -2.72 1.90
C ILE A 231 10.02 -1.39 2.24
N SER A 232 11.03 -1.00 1.46
CA SER A 232 11.67 0.31 1.61
C SER A 232 10.67 1.42 1.32
N TRP A 233 10.58 2.43 2.19
CA TRP A 233 9.61 3.53 2.11
C TRP A 233 10.21 4.88 2.54
N PRO A 234 11.28 5.37 1.91
CA PRO A 234 12.05 6.54 2.37
C PRO A 234 11.36 7.88 2.08
N ILE A 235 10.07 8.01 2.37
CA ILE A 235 9.26 9.18 2.02
C ILE A 235 9.75 10.47 2.67
N ASP A 236 10.33 10.39 3.87
CA ASP A 236 10.84 11.54 4.61
C ASP A 236 12.10 12.14 3.99
N GLN A 237 12.74 11.45 3.04
CA GLN A 237 13.83 12.01 2.25
C GLN A 237 13.35 13.04 1.22
N TYR A 238 12.04 13.07 0.92
CA TYR A 238 11.46 13.88 -0.15
C TYR A 238 10.47 14.92 0.36
N ILE A 239 9.64 14.57 1.34
CA ILE A 239 8.58 15.43 1.89
C ILE A 239 8.46 15.26 3.40
N GLN A 240 7.94 16.27 4.09
CA GLN A 240 7.79 16.20 5.54
C GLN A 240 6.53 15.41 5.94
N SER A 241 6.68 14.38 6.77
CA SER A 241 5.56 13.68 7.39
C SER A 241 4.99 14.44 8.57
N GLY A 242 3.67 14.51 8.65
CA GLY A 242 2.92 15.00 9.80
C GLY A 242 2.19 13.90 10.52
N THR A 243 2.07 14.01 11.84
CA THR A 243 1.19 13.15 12.64
C THR A 243 -0.20 13.76 12.78
N ASP A 244 -1.16 12.94 13.22
CA ASP A 244 -2.49 13.39 13.62
C ASP A 244 -2.42 14.65 14.50
N TRP A 245 -3.39 15.56 14.29
CA TRP A 245 -3.65 16.76 15.09
C TRP A 245 -2.61 17.89 14.99
N SER A 246 -1.43 17.64 14.43
CA SER A 246 -0.42 18.69 14.25
C SER A 246 -0.75 19.61 13.08
N PHE A 247 -1.40 19.09 12.02
CA PHE A 247 -1.53 19.71 10.70
C PHE A 247 -0.22 20.33 10.17
N LYS A 248 0.92 19.83 10.68
CA LYS A 248 2.26 20.23 10.27
C LYS A 248 2.81 19.13 9.38
N GLY A 249 3.48 19.52 8.30
CA GLY A 249 3.99 18.59 7.29
C GLY A 249 3.11 18.54 6.05
N GLU A 250 3.55 17.73 5.09
CA GLU A 250 3.02 17.66 3.73
C GLU A 250 2.21 16.37 3.49
N VAL A 251 2.50 15.29 4.22
CA VAL A 251 1.80 14.00 4.11
C VAL A 251 1.42 13.44 5.48
N HIS A 252 0.23 12.86 5.56
CA HIS A 252 -0.27 12.21 6.77
C HIS A 252 0.46 10.89 7.07
N ASN A 253 0.99 10.74 8.28
CA ASN A 253 1.58 9.51 8.83
C ASN A 253 2.51 8.78 7.82
N SER A 254 3.42 9.52 7.18
CA SER A 254 4.37 8.98 6.19
C SER A 254 3.69 8.26 5.00
N GLY A 255 2.51 8.72 4.60
CA GLY A 255 1.77 8.14 3.48
C GLY A 255 1.06 6.83 3.86
N GLN A 256 0.67 6.67 5.12
CA GLN A 256 0.03 5.48 5.69
C GLN A 256 -1.07 4.88 4.79
N LEU A 257 -1.93 5.73 4.24
CA LEU A 257 -3.01 5.29 3.36
C LEU A 257 -2.51 4.66 2.06
N ALA A 258 -1.44 5.18 1.48
CA ALA A 258 -0.84 4.57 0.29
C ALA A 258 -0.22 3.21 0.63
N VAL A 259 0.42 3.09 1.80
CA VAL A 259 0.97 1.83 2.33
C VAL A 259 -0.10 0.77 2.50
N MET A 260 -1.21 1.10 3.18
CA MET A 260 -2.30 0.15 3.40
C MET A 260 -2.89 -0.35 2.08
N ASN A 261 -3.09 0.56 1.12
CA ASN A 261 -3.62 0.20 -0.18
C ASN A 261 -2.60 -0.58 -1.03
N ASP A 262 -1.31 -0.21 -1.03
CA ASP A 262 -0.27 -1.00 -1.70
C ASP A 262 -0.23 -2.44 -1.15
N CYS A 263 -0.26 -2.59 0.17
CA CYS A 263 -0.15 -3.90 0.81
C CYS A 263 -1.34 -4.83 0.52
N ILE A 264 -2.56 -4.30 0.44
CA ILE A 264 -3.73 -5.08 0.01
C ILE A 264 -3.51 -5.64 -1.40
N TYR A 265 -3.05 -4.82 -2.35
CA TYR A 265 -2.87 -5.24 -3.73
C TYR A 265 -1.71 -6.23 -3.89
N ARG A 266 -0.63 -6.09 -3.10
CA ARG A 266 0.45 -7.11 -3.00
C ARG A 266 -0.07 -8.48 -2.57
N ASN A 267 -1.05 -8.49 -1.67
CA ASN A 267 -1.60 -9.71 -1.10
C ASN A 267 -2.78 -10.31 -1.88
N MET A 268 -3.31 -9.59 -2.87
CA MET A 268 -4.51 -9.98 -3.63
C MET A 268 -4.46 -11.38 -4.25
N ASP A 269 -3.26 -11.84 -4.63
CA ASP A 269 -3.02 -13.16 -5.21
C ASP A 269 -2.20 -14.09 -4.29
N GLN A 270 -1.90 -13.64 -3.08
CA GLN A 270 -1.04 -14.36 -2.12
C GLN A 270 -1.82 -14.83 -0.89
N ALA A 271 -2.86 -14.11 -0.48
CA ALA A 271 -3.53 -14.32 0.79
C ALA A 271 -5.06 -14.40 0.62
N ARG A 272 -5.71 -15.33 1.35
CA ARG A 272 -7.17 -15.36 1.45
C ARG A 272 -7.69 -14.17 2.29
N TYR A 273 -7.01 -13.86 3.39
CA TYR A 273 -7.31 -12.73 4.26
C TYR A 273 -6.07 -11.87 4.52
N VAL A 274 -6.28 -10.57 4.66
CA VAL A 274 -5.24 -9.58 5.02
C VAL A 274 -5.70 -8.84 6.26
N LEU A 275 -4.90 -8.90 7.32
CA LEU A 275 -5.08 -8.14 8.55
C LEU A 275 -4.36 -6.80 8.42
N LEU A 276 -5.08 -5.71 8.67
CA LEU A 276 -4.54 -4.34 8.73
C LEU A 276 -4.54 -3.87 10.19
N ALA A 277 -3.36 -3.83 10.81
CA ALA A 277 -3.18 -3.35 12.18
C ALA A 277 -1.86 -2.58 12.31
N ASP A 278 -1.76 -1.71 13.30
CA ASP A 278 -0.49 -1.06 13.64
C ASP A 278 0.41 -2.03 14.41
N LEU A 279 1.72 -1.77 14.46
CA LEU A 279 2.69 -2.63 15.15
C LEU A 279 2.39 -2.87 16.64
N GLN A 280 1.71 -1.93 17.29
CA GLN A 280 1.35 -2.00 18.70
C GLN A 280 -0.04 -2.60 18.95
N GLN A 281 -0.72 -3.06 17.90
CA GLN A 281 -2.08 -3.59 17.93
C GLN A 281 -2.07 -5.07 17.59
N ILE A 282 -2.77 -5.86 18.40
CA ILE A 282 -2.95 -7.30 18.18
C ILE A 282 -4.43 -7.62 18.16
N ILE A 283 -4.92 -8.26 17.09
CA ILE A 283 -6.27 -8.82 17.06
C ILE A 283 -6.26 -10.17 17.75
N VAL A 284 -6.93 -10.28 18.90
CA VAL A 284 -6.98 -11.50 19.70
C VAL A 284 -8.38 -12.14 19.62
N PRO A 285 -8.50 -13.41 19.21
CA PRO A 285 -9.74 -14.17 19.35
C PRO A 285 -9.91 -14.62 20.80
N TYR A 286 -11.13 -14.71 21.32
CA TYR A 286 -11.43 -15.22 22.68
C TYR A 286 -12.01 -16.64 22.66
N LYS A 287 -12.78 -17.00 21.63
CA LYS A 287 -13.40 -18.33 21.49
C LYS A 287 -12.62 -19.29 20.58
N HIS A 288 -11.53 -18.82 19.97
CA HIS A 288 -10.70 -19.58 19.05
C HIS A 288 -9.22 -19.48 19.43
N SER A 289 -8.45 -20.48 19.06
CA SER A 289 -6.99 -20.48 19.25
C SER A 289 -6.25 -19.64 18.21
N THR A 290 -6.81 -19.48 17.01
CA THR A 290 -6.17 -18.77 15.88
C THR A 290 -7.17 -17.92 15.10
N LEU A 291 -6.67 -16.90 14.39
CA LEU A 291 -7.47 -16.03 13.53
C LEU A 291 -8.09 -16.77 12.34
N PRO A 292 -7.40 -17.69 11.63
CA PRO A 292 -8.02 -18.47 10.57
C PRO A 292 -9.24 -19.29 11.02
N LEU A 293 -9.21 -19.86 12.23
CA LEU A 293 -10.34 -20.61 12.77
C LEU A 293 -11.55 -19.70 13.02
N LEU A 294 -11.31 -18.55 13.66
CA LEU A 294 -12.35 -17.53 13.85
C LEU A 294 -12.95 -17.09 12.50
N LEU A 295 -12.12 -16.73 11.53
CA LEU A 295 -12.57 -16.28 10.21
C LEU A 295 -13.33 -17.38 9.45
N SER A 296 -12.93 -18.64 9.61
CA SER A 296 -13.66 -19.76 9.01
C SER A 296 -15.07 -19.90 9.59
N GLU A 297 -15.25 -19.71 10.91
CA GLU A 297 -16.58 -19.70 11.51
C GLU A 297 -17.40 -18.50 11.02
N LEU A 298 -16.84 -17.29 11.09
CA LEU A 298 -17.55 -16.06 10.70
C LEU A 298 -17.96 -16.08 9.23
N GLN A 299 -17.08 -16.54 8.32
CA GLN A 299 -17.40 -16.64 6.89
C GLN A 299 -18.47 -17.71 6.60
N LYS A 300 -18.56 -18.78 7.40
CA LYS A 300 -19.64 -19.78 7.27
C LYS A 300 -20.99 -19.22 7.71
N GLN A 301 -21.00 -18.38 8.74
CA GLN A 301 -22.21 -17.72 9.23
C GLN A 301 -22.65 -16.55 8.33
N HIS A 302 -21.68 -15.88 7.69
CA HIS A 302 -21.88 -14.71 6.86
C HIS A 302 -21.09 -14.82 5.55
N SER A 303 -21.67 -15.50 4.55
CA SER A 303 -20.97 -15.85 3.30
C SER A 303 -20.50 -14.65 2.47
N ASP A 304 -21.21 -13.53 2.56
CA ASP A 304 -21.00 -12.36 1.69
C ASP A 304 -20.10 -11.30 2.35
N VAL A 305 -19.64 -11.54 3.57
CA VAL A 305 -18.75 -10.63 4.30
C VAL A 305 -17.34 -10.66 3.69
N THR A 306 -16.78 -9.47 3.51
CA THR A 306 -15.42 -9.28 2.96
C THR A 306 -14.57 -8.34 3.80
N GLU A 307 -15.15 -7.72 4.84
CA GLU A 307 -14.48 -6.90 5.83
C GLU A 307 -15.00 -7.28 7.22
N PHE A 308 -14.09 -7.69 8.08
CA PHE A 308 -14.34 -7.94 9.50
C PHE A 308 -13.73 -6.79 10.29
N LEU A 309 -14.56 -6.02 10.98
CA LEU A 309 -14.15 -4.91 11.83
C LEU A 309 -14.09 -5.37 13.29
N PHE A 310 -12.99 -5.03 13.96
CA PHE A 310 -12.72 -5.38 15.35
C PHE A 310 -12.53 -4.08 16.14
N GLU A 311 -13.25 -3.95 17.25
CA GLU A 311 -13.15 -2.80 18.15
C GLU A 311 -11.77 -2.74 18.82
N THR A 312 -11.23 -1.52 18.95
CA THR A 312 -9.95 -1.26 19.59
C THR A 312 -10.12 -0.98 21.06
N HIS A 313 -9.50 -1.82 21.89
CA HIS A 313 -9.40 -1.65 23.32
C HIS A 313 -7.98 -1.22 23.67
N VAL A 314 -7.85 -0.09 24.37
CA VAL A 314 -6.54 0.48 24.73
C VAL A 314 -6.07 -0.06 26.07
N LEU A 315 -4.85 -0.58 26.08
CA LEU A 315 -4.13 -1.05 27.25
C LEU A 315 -2.95 -0.11 27.51
N PRO A 316 -3.03 0.76 28.55
CA PRO A 316 -2.02 1.78 28.79
C PRO A 316 -0.70 1.15 29.23
N THR A 317 0.40 1.61 28.63
CA THR A 317 1.76 1.10 28.93
C THR A 317 2.37 1.73 30.18
N SER A 318 1.77 2.80 30.69
CA SER A 318 2.09 3.48 31.94
C SER A 318 1.61 2.76 33.20
N VAL A 319 0.69 1.79 33.07
CA VAL A 319 0.16 1.02 34.20
C VAL A 319 0.36 -0.48 33.95
N SER A 320 1.07 -1.15 34.85
CA SER A 320 1.24 -2.61 34.81
C SER A 320 0.42 -3.32 35.90
N TYR A 321 0.08 -4.57 35.61
CA TYR A 321 -0.42 -5.54 36.58
C TYR A 321 0.00 -6.92 36.14
N ASP A 322 1.11 -7.40 36.68
CA ASP A 322 1.63 -8.74 36.44
C ASP A 322 2.09 -9.46 37.71
N GLU A 323 2.04 -8.79 38.86
CA GLU A 323 2.49 -9.35 40.15
C GLU A 323 3.93 -9.91 40.09
N GLY A 324 4.77 -9.34 39.21
CA GLY A 324 6.14 -9.77 38.95
C GLY A 324 6.28 -11.01 38.07
N ARG A 325 5.18 -11.58 37.59
CA ARG A 325 5.15 -12.78 36.74
C ARG A 325 5.97 -12.63 35.45
N PHE A 326 6.05 -11.42 34.90
CA PHE A 326 6.75 -11.15 33.65
C PHE A 326 7.98 -10.24 33.85
N ASP A 327 8.56 -10.24 35.06
CA ASP A 327 9.84 -9.61 35.39
C ASP A 327 11.03 -10.46 34.93
N LEU A 328 11.14 -10.68 33.63
CA LEU A 328 12.19 -11.50 33.03
C LEU A 328 13.52 -10.73 32.96
N PRO A 329 14.60 -11.17 33.66
CA PRO A 329 15.89 -10.48 33.67
C PRO A 329 16.48 -10.25 32.28
N GLU A 330 16.29 -11.20 31.38
CA GLU A 330 16.79 -11.18 30.00
C GLU A 330 16.19 -10.05 29.17
N TRP A 331 15.00 -9.55 29.55
CA TRP A 331 14.28 -8.52 28.80
C TRP A 331 14.54 -7.11 29.35
N ARG A 332 15.15 -6.99 30.54
CA ARG A 332 15.34 -5.67 31.22
C ARG A 332 16.21 -4.69 30.43
N SER A 333 17.15 -5.19 29.63
CA SER A 333 18.05 -4.37 28.81
C SER A 333 17.56 -4.21 27.36
N VAL A 334 16.45 -4.85 26.99
CA VAL A 334 15.89 -4.78 25.64
C VAL A 334 14.99 -3.54 25.55
N PRO A 335 15.25 -2.59 24.65
CA PRO A 335 14.39 -1.42 24.48
C PRO A 335 12.96 -1.81 24.09
N GLY A 336 11.97 -1.16 24.70
CA GLY A 336 10.56 -1.31 24.33
C GLY A 336 9.66 -1.77 25.47
N VAL A 337 8.40 -1.99 25.12
CA VAL A 337 7.32 -2.38 26.03
C VAL A 337 7.25 -3.90 26.13
N ASN A 338 7.08 -4.42 27.35
CA ASN A 338 6.70 -5.82 27.57
C ASN A 338 5.17 -5.91 27.67
N ILE A 339 4.51 -6.29 26.57
CA ILE A 339 3.04 -6.32 26.49
C ILE A 339 2.39 -7.26 27.51
N LEU A 340 3.10 -8.27 27.99
CA LEU A 340 2.57 -9.22 29.00
C LEU A 340 2.33 -8.56 30.36
N LYS A 341 2.91 -7.39 30.62
CA LYS A 341 2.70 -6.64 31.87
C LYS A 341 1.43 -5.81 31.90
N HIS A 342 0.75 -5.66 30.76
CA HIS A 342 -0.34 -4.72 30.59
C HIS A 342 -1.63 -5.49 30.31
N VAL A 343 -2.52 -5.50 31.32
CA VAL A 343 -3.85 -6.13 31.26
C VAL A 343 -4.95 -5.18 31.71
N TYR A 344 -4.61 -3.96 32.13
CA TYR A 344 -5.63 -2.93 32.29
C TYR A 344 -6.10 -2.45 30.95
N LYS A 345 -7.41 -2.26 30.86
CA LYS A 345 -8.13 -1.87 29.68
C LYS A 345 -8.97 -0.65 30.00
N ILE A 346 -8.74 0.42 29.24
CA ILE A 346 -9.52 1.65 29.35
C ILE A 346 -10.95 1.33 28.85
N PRO A 347 -11.99 1.60 29.66
CA PRO A 347 -13.36 1.41 29.21
C PRO A 347 -13.69 2.38 28.08
N VAL A 348 -14.43 1.90 27.08
CA VAL A 348 -14.92 2.71 25.96
C VAL A 348 -16.30 3.24 26.36
N GLY A 349 -16.43 4.56 26.48
CA GLY A 349 -17.69 5.22 26.77
C GLY A 349 -18.59 5.33 25.53
N PRO A 350 -19.90 5.58 25.72
CA PRO A 350 -20.86 5.69 24.61
C PRO A 350 -20.60 6.88 23.67
N GLU A 351 -19.88 7.91 24.14
CA GLU A 351 -19.51 9.09 23.33
C GLU A 351 -18.07 9.00 22.77
N ASP A 352 -17.33 7.95 23.10
CA ASP A 352 -15.96 7.80 22.63
C ASP A 352 -15.92 7.34 21.17
N PHE A 353 -14.91 7.80 20.44
CA PHE A 353 -14.69 7.36 19.07
C PHE A 353 -14.34 5.87 19.05
N LEU A 354 -15.21 5.07 18.42
CA LEU A 354 -15.00 3.65 18.22
C LEU A 354 -13.95 3.42 17.13
N SER A 355 -12.68 3.37 17.53
CA SER A 355 -11.58 2.98 16.67
C SER A 355 -11.67 1.49 16.34
N THR A 356 -11.53 1.14 15.07
CA THR A 356 -11.53 -0.26 14.60
C THR A 356 -10.28 -0.60 13.82
N LYS A 357 -9.92 -1.87 13.82
CA LYS A 357 -9.01 -2.45 12.83
C LYS A 357 -9.69 -3.60 12.11
N MET A 358 -9.09 -4.05 11.03
CA MET A 358 -9.83 -4.87 10.07
C MET A 358 -9.03 -6.07 9.58
N ILE A 359 -9.76 -7.15 9.31
CA ILE A 359 -9.31 -8.25 8.47
C ILE A 359 -10.18 -8.24 7.22
N VAL A 360 -9.57 -8.30 6.04
CA VAL A 360 -10.28 -8.13 4.77
C VAL A 360 -9.95 -9.23 3.78
N ASN A 361 -10.88 -9.51 2.87
CA ASN A 361 -10.58 -10.23 1.63
C ASN A 361 -9.93 -9.25 0.63
N PRO A 362 -8.63 -9.39 0.30
CA PRO A 362 -7.94 -8.39 -0.52
C PRO A 362 -8.49 -8.31 -1.95
N ARG A 363 -9.13 -9.36 -2.47
CA ARG A 363 -9.80 -9.34 -3.78
C ARG A 363 -11.10 -8.54 -3.76
N ALA A 364 -11.71 -8.33 -2.61
CA ALA A 364 -12.93 -7.53 -2.50
C ALA A 364 -12.65 -6.03 -2.29
N ILE A 365 -11.46 -5.65 -1.81
CA ILE A 365 -11.17 -4.28 -1.38
C ILE A 365 -10.54 -3.45 -2.50
N LYS A 366 -11.25 -2.42 -2.96
CA LYS A 366 -10.75 -1.48 -3.97
C LYS A 366 -9.97 -0.33 -3.36
N GLN A 367 -10.45 0.19 -2.23
CA GLN A 367 -9.86 1.31 -1.50
C GLN A 367 -10.13 1.21 0.00
N THR A 368 -9.08 1.20 0.82
CA THR A 368 -9.17 1.14 2.28
C THR A 368 -8.71 2.42 2.96
N ALA A 369 -9.24 2.70 4.16
CA ALA A 369 -8.77 3.72 5.09
C ALA A 369 -8.19 3.12 6.38
N VAL A 370 -7.88 3.96 7.37
CA VAL A 370 -7.24 3.54 8.63
C VAL A 370 -8.15 2.64 9.48
N PHE A 371 -9.44 2.98 9.57
CA PHE A 371 -10.39 2.31 10.47
C PHE A 371 -11.41 1.42 9.74
N TYR A 372 -11.70 1.71 8.47
CA TYR A 372 -12.70 0.99 7.67
C TYR A 372 -12.36 1.05 6.17
N VAL A 373 -13.04 0.23 5.38
CA VAL A 373 -12.92 0.20 3.93
C VAL A 373 -13.86 1.21 3.27
N ILE A 374 -13.34 2.03 2.35
CA ILE A 374 -14.13 3.03 1.62
C ILE A 374 -14.87 2.42 0.42
N ARG A 375 -14.18 1.57 -0.35
CA ARG A 375 -14.76 0.94 -1.56
C ARG A 375 -14.46 -0.55 -1.59
N LYS A 376 -15.53 -1.35 -1.66
CA LYS A 376 -15.46 -2.81 -1.73
C LYS A 376 -16.69 -3.43 -2.38
N SER A 377 -16.60 -4.73 -2.63
CA SER A 377 -17.75 -5.63 -2.84
C SER A 377 -17.98 -6.50 -1.60
N GLY A 378 -19.22 -6.87 -1.30
CA GLY A 378 -19.56 -7.66 -0.12
C GLY A 378 -19.77 -6.81 1.14
N GLU A 379 -20.16 -7.48 2.22
CA GLU A 379 -20.65 -6.85 3.45
C GLU A 379 -19.54 -6.55 4.47
N THR A 380 -19.87 -5.71 5.45
CA THR A 380 -19.07 -5.49 6.67
C THR A 380 -19.67 -6.29 7.80
N LEU A 381 -18.84 -7.01 8.55
CA LEU A 381 -19.22 -7.58 9.83
C LEU A 381 -18.47 -6.86 10.95
N HIS A 382 -19.20 -6.22 11.86
CA HIS A 382 -18.64 -5.81 13.15
C HIS A 382 -18.58 -7.04 14.05
N VAL A 383 -17.36 -7.52 14.31
CA VAL A 383 -17.16 -8.73 15.09
C VAL A 383 -17.46 -8.45 16.56
N PRO A 384 -18.33 -9.24 17.20
CA PRO A 384 -18.65 -9.08 18.62
C PRO A 384 -17.40 -9.14 19.51
N ASN A 385 -17.33 -8.28 20.53
CA ASN A 385 -16.18 -8.18 21.43
C ASN A 385 -15.91 -9.47 22.24
N ASP A 386 -16.91 -10.33 22.41
CA ASP A 386 -16.76 -11.65 23.04
C ASP A 386 -16.16 -12.70 22.09
N MET A 387 -16.07 -12.40 20.79
CA MET A 387 -15.42 -13.25 19.78
C MET A 387 -13.97 -12.84 19.55
N ALA A 388 -13.71 -11.55 19.34
CA ALA A 388 -12.38 -11.00 19.13
C ALA A 388 -12.35 -9.47 19.30
N THR A 389 -11.20 -8.94 19.74
CA THR A 389 -10.96 -7.49 19.88
C THR A 389 -9.54 -7.15 19.44
N VAL A 390 -9.27 -5.87 19.22
CA VAL A 390 -7.92 -5.35 19.03
C VAL A 390 -7.38 -4.86 20.38
N LEU A 391 -6.29 -5.45 20.85
CA LEU A 391 -5.53 -4.95 21.99
C LEU A 391 -4.50 -3.93 21.49
N GLN A 392 -4.67 -2.66 21.84
CA GLN A 392 -3.71 -1.60 21.53
C GLN A 392 -2.88 -1.25 22.75
N PHE A 393 -1.59 -1.54 22.73
CA PHE A 393 -0.67 -1.21 23.81
C PHE A 393 -0.06 0.17 23.57
N SER A 394 -0.57 1.19 24.25
CA SER A 394 -0.16 2.59 24.04
C SER A 394 -0.60 3.48 25.19
N ASP A 395 0.23 4.46 25.53
CA ASP A 395 -0.17 5.57 26.39
C ASP A 395 -0.94 6.62 25.58
N VAL A 396 -2.27 6.53 25.63
CA VAL A 396 -3.16 7.62 25.22
C VAL A 396 -3.30 8.62 26.35
N GLU A 397 -3.70 9.87 26.06
CA GLU A 397 -3.98 10.88 27.07
C GLU A 397 -5.14 10.38 27.96
N ILE A 398 -4.78 9.74 29.07
CA ILE A 398 -5.71 9.23 30.07
C ILE A 398 -6.36 10.48 30.67
N ARG A 399 -7.64 10.75 30.35
CA ARG A 399 -8.40 11.98 30.70
C ARG A 399 -8.58 12.16 32.22
N GLY A 400 -7.51 12.13 33.01
CA GLY A 400 -7.54 12.11 34.46
C GLY A 400 -8.12 10.83 35.09
N LEU A 401 -8.40 9.78 34.29
CA LEU A 401 -8.90 8.51 34.81
C LEU A 401 -7.81 7.80 35.60
N GLY A 402 -8.07 7.54 36.89
CA GLY A 402 -7.22 6.66 37.68
C GLY A 402 -7.45 5.19 37.34
N LYS A 403 -6.48 4.36 37.75
CA LYS A 403 -6.42 2.91 37.55
C LYS A 403 -7.69 2.18 38.02
N GLU A 404 -8.38 2.72 39.02
CA GLU A 404 -9.62 2.21 39.59
C GLU A 404 -10.79 2.16 38.60
N ASN A 405 -10.75 2.96 37.52
CA ASN A 405 -11.78 2.97 36.49
C ASN A 405 -11.49 1.99 35.34
N PHE A 406 -10.34 1.30 35.38
CA PHE A 406 -9.96 0.37 34.32
C PHE A 406 -10.53 -1.01 34.56
N THR A 407 -10.84 -1.70 33.47
CA THR A 407 -11.23 -3.11 33.49
C THR A 407 -10.00 -3.99 33.24
N LEU A 408 -10.07 -5.27 33.60
CA LEU A 408 -8.98 -6.22 33.39
C LEU A 408 -9.28 -7.13 32.21
N ASP A 409 -8.29 -7.35 31.35
CA ASP A 409 -8.32 -8.31 30.26
C ASP A 409 -7.02 -9.13 30.25
N TYR A 410 -7.14 -10.39 30.69
CA TYR A 410 -6.01 -11.29 30.84
C TYR A 410 -5.68 -12.08 29.56
N ARG A 411 -6.37 -11.83 28.44
CA ARG A 411 -6.26 -12.68 27.25
C ARG A 411 -4.84 -12.83 26.73
N ILE A 412 -4.03 -11.78 26.86
CA ILE A 412 -2.63 -11.81 26.41
C ILE A 412 -1.78 -12.84 27.18
N TRP A 413 -2.14 -13.18 28.42
CA TRP A 413 -1.41 -14.14 29.25
C TRP A 413 -1.55 -15.58 28.78
N ASP A 414 -2.63 -15.91 28.06
CA ASP A 414 -2.84 -17.26 27.52
C ASP A 414 -1.73 -17.67 26.54
N PHE A 415 -1.07 -16.69 25.93
CA PHE A 415 0.05 -16.90 25.02
C PHE A 415 1.41 -16.94 25.74
N GLY A 416 1.50 -16.49 27.00
CA GLY A 416 2.76 -16.26 27.72
C GLY A 416 3.69 -17.48 27.72
N ASN A 417 3.15 -18.67 28.01
CA ASN A 417 3.93 -19.91 28.07
C ASN A 417 4.57 -20.29 26.74
N GLN A 418 3.91 -20.00 25.61
CA GLN A 418 4.44 -20.27 24.26
C GLN A 418 5.30 -19.13 23.74
N LEU A 419 4.97 -17.89 24.13
CA LEU A 419 5.55 -16.67 23.61
C LEU A 419 6.93 -16.39 24.22
N ILE A 420 7.10 -16.54 25.53
CA ILE A 420 8.37 -16.29 26.24
C ILE A 420 9.57 -17.06 25.64
N PRO A 421 9.53 -18.39 25.44
CA PRO A 421 10.67 -19.12 24.90
C PRO A 421 11.04 -18.69 23.48
N LYS A 422 10.04 -18.37 22.64
CA LYS A 422 10.25 -17.88 21.26
C LYS A 422 10.95 -16.52 21.26
N ILE A 423 10.53 -15.59 22.12
CA ILE A 423 11.18 -14.28 22.24
C ILE A 423 12.64 -14.45 22.68
N ASN A 424 12.90 -15.31 23.67
CA ASN A 424 14.25 -15.57 24.15
C ASN A 424 15.16 -16.10 23.03
N GLU A 425 14.65 -17.02 22.21
CA GLU A 425 15.37 -17.53 21.03
C GLU A 425 15.72 -16.41 20.03
N VAL A 426 14.78 -15.51 19.74
CA VAL A 426 15.03 -14.37 18.83
C VAL A 426 16.09 -13.44 19.42
N LEU A 427 15.99 -13.09 20.70
CA LEU A 427 16.95 -12.21 21.39
C LEU A 427 18.37 -12.80 21.40
N GLN A 428 18.50 -14.11 21.59
CA GLN A 428 19.79 -14.81 21.50
C GLN A 428 20.38 -14.70 20.08
N ASN A 429 19.58 -15.01 19.06
CA ASN A 429 20.04 -14.96 17.66
C ASN A 429 20.41 -13.55 17.18
N VAL A 430 19.70 -12.52 17.65
CA VAL A 430 19.94 -11.12 17.29
C VAL A 430 21.17 -10.55 18.02
N SER A 431 21.47 -11.03 19.22
CA SER A 431 22.63 -10.58 20.01
C SER A 431 23.95 -11.25 19.63
N GLU A 432 23.94 -12.50 19.17
CA GLU A 432 25.17 -13.26 18.86
C GLU A 432 25.94 -12.78 17.61
N LYS A 433 25.29 -12.05 16.69
CA LYS A 433 25.91 -11.59 15.42
C LYS A 433 26.90 -10.43 15.53
N VAL A 434 27.19 -9.92 16.73
CA VAL A 434 28.21 -8.88 16.95
C VAL A 434 29.59 -9.47 17.33
N ARG A 435 29.72 -10.78 17.59
CA ARG A 435 30.98 -11.39 18.07
C ARG A 435 31.84 -12.11 17.02
N ARG A 436 31.47 -12.16 15.74
CA ARG A 436 32.26 -12.85 14.70
C ARG A 436 32.33 -12.09 13.37
N CYS A 437 32.94 -10.91 13.37
CA CYS A 437 33.45 -10.27 12.15
C CYS A 437 34.67 -9.36 12.41
N CYS A 438 35.52 -9.69 13.40
CA CYS A 438 36.85 -9.10 13.56
C CYS A 438 37.82 -10.12 14.17
N VAL A 439 38.21 -11.16 13.42
CA VAL A 439 39.56 -11.78 13.45
C VAL A 439 39.71 -12.61 12.16
N MET A 440 40.30 -12.01 11.13
CA MET A 440 41.52 -12.47 10.46
C MET A 440 41.92 -11.45 9.39
#